data_AF-S7W107-F1
#
_entry.id   AF-S7W107-F1
#
_cell.length_a   1.000
_cell.length_b   1.000
_cell.length_c   1.000
_cell.angle_alpha   90.00
_cell.angle_beta   90.00
_cell.angle_gamma   90.00
#
_symmetry.space_group_name_H-M   'P 1'
#
loop_
_entity.id
_entity.type
_entity.pdbx_description
1 polymer ?
#
loop_
_entity_poly.entity_id
_entity_poly.type
_entity_poly.pdbx_seq_one_letter_code
_entity_poly.pdbx_strand_id
1 'polypeptide(L)'
;MAVPREISWTQSQREMRLQIPYGRLLTRQSTLFFVALLAVVLHDSFVAFHGHLCHFAEAAGHQGSCTSQGTSSPMQVCTCIVPEQGETSNHAVVVSAEKNQLMAKCAIGTVTLPVDLMEKQVVCPAGMTDPQSCVSPSGTIPFASLLSGDGASAVAWVGDEVNYAAVLQVPKQNLPPVDKEFIVGCTQEGKGHCLLHVTLSARASSKDSQTVTCAYGSASNADVHRVTVSPKDPTFTLDCSSDGIMQPASFTTSYCPATGPLQENCDEKYASILQGYSSSWWQVSQAGTSNKAVLTIPHDNFPEAQKKVLVGCKASTAIPNSTLCTVELTITSSSPSSAWFLSLSVTMTLAVAGAVSSLV
;
A
#
# COMPACT_ATOMS: atom_id res chain seq x y z
N MET A 1 38.75 19.26 -40.74
CA MET A 1 38.54 17.79 -40.70
C MET A 1 37.81 17.50 -39.40
N ALA A 2 36.65 16.86 -39.31
CA ALA A 2 35.60 16.49 -40.23
C ALA A 2 34.35 16.31 -39.33
N VAL A 3 33.20 16.83 -39.77
CA VAL A 3 31.87 16.56 -39.20
C VAL A 3 31.39 15.21 -39.76
N PRO A 4 30.63 14.42 -39.00
CA PRO A 4 29.34 13.94 -39.51
C PRO A 4 28.29 13.76 -38.40
N ARG A 5 26.99 13.59 -38.65
CA ARG A 5 26.01 13.96 -39.69
C ARG A 5 24.67 13.47 -39.13
N GLU A 6 23.62 14.23 -39.37
CA GLU A 6 22.22 13.83 -39.15
C GLU A 6 21.87 12.52 -39.88
N ILE A 7 21.00 11.72 -39.28
CA ILE A 7 20.33 10.60 -39.94
C ILE A 7 18.83 10.92 -39.99
N SER A 8 18.37 11.29 -41.19
CA SER A 8 16.95 11.38 -41.54
C SER A 8 16.40 9.99 -41.86
N TRP A 9 15.20 9.67 -41.39
CA TRP A 9 14.50 8.46 -41.79
C TRP A 9 13.55 8.73 -42.95
N THR A 10 13.90 8.24 -44.14
CA THR A 10 13.02 8.17 -45.30
C THR A 10 12.30 6.83 -45.35
N GLN A 11 10.98 6.92 -45.46
CA GLN A 11 9.98 5.96 -45.92
C GLN A 11 10.41 5.14 -47.16
N SER A 12 10.41 3.80 -47.08
CA SER A 12 10.22 2.87 -48.22
C SER A 12 10.25 1.39 -47.78
N GLN A 13 9.63 0.51 -48.60
CA GLN A 13 9.53 -0.97 -48.59
C GLN A 13 8.17 -1.49 -48.04
N ARG A 14 7.10 -1.51 -48.83
CA ARG A 14 6.71 -2.45 -49.91
C ARG A 14 6.47 -3.91 -49.46
N GLU A 15 5.18 -4.26 -49.55
CA GLU A 15 4.63 -5.49 -50.18
C GLU A 15 5.34 -6.82 -49.91
N MET A 16 4.73 -7.65 -49.06
CA MET A 16 4.78 -9.11 -49.21
C MET A 16 3.37 -9.68 -49.22
N ARG A 17 2.91 -10.02 -50.42
CA ARG A 17 1.75 -10.89 -50.66
C ARG A 17 2.13 -12.32 -50.27
N LEU A 18 1.40 -12.91 -49.34
CA LEU A 18 1.42 -14.35 -49.09
C LEU A 18 0.43 -15.04 -50.04
N GLN A 19 0.96 -15.82 -51.00
CA GLN A 19 0.20 -16.73 -51.85
C GLN A 19 -0.07 -18.03 -51.09
N ILE A 20 -1.35 -18.41 -50.97
CA ILE A 20 -1.81 -19.72 -50.50
C ILE A 20 -2.15 -20.57 -51.74
N PRO A 21 -1.61 -21.79 -51.90
CA PRO A 21 -1.95 -22.64 -53.02
C PRO A 21 -3.26 -23.42 -52.79
N TYR A 22 -4.11 -23.38 -53.81
CA TYR A 22 -5.35 -24.15 -53.97
C TYR A 22 -5.07 -25.66 -54.11
N GLY A 23 -5.73 -26.47 -53.27
CA GLY A 23 -5.90 -27.92 -53.44
C GLY A 23 -7.37 -28.25 -53.74
N ARG A 24 -7.59 -29.09 -54.75
CA ARG A 24 -8.87 -29.32 -55.46
C ARG A 24 -9.97 -30.02 -54.65
N LEU A 25 -11.21 -29.66 -55.01
CA LEU A 25 -12.46 -30.38 -54.76
C LEU A 25 -12.42 -31.84 -55.26
N LEU A 26 -13.01 -32.74 -54.48
CA LEU A 26 -13.75 -33.90 -54.98
C LEU A 26 -15.11 -33.99 -54.28
N THR A 27 -16.14 -33.76 -55.09
CA THR A 27 -17.57 -34.03 -54.89
C THR A 27 -17.86 -35.52 -54.68
N ARG A 28 -18.78 -35.87 -53.77
CA ARG A 28 -19.84 -36.85 -54.06
C ARG A 28 -21.03 -36.77 -53.07
N GLN A 29 -22.21 -36.64 -53.64
CA GLN A 29 -23.54 -36.69 -53.02
C GLN A 29 -23.86 -38.08 -52.44
N SER A 30 -24.72 -38.14 -51.40
CA SER A 30 -26.12 -38.57 -51.55
C SER A 30 -26.68 -39.38 -50.36
N THR A 31 -27.92 -39.01 -50.01
CA THR A 31 -29.06 -39.81 -49.52
C THR A 31 -29.28 -40.10 -48.03
N LEU A 32 -30.43 -39.58 -47.58
CA LEU A 32 -31.21 -39.82 -46.37
C LEU A 32 -31.60 -41.29 -46.16
N PHE A 33 -31.74 -41.71 -44.90
CA PHE A 33 -32.76 -42.69 -44.49
C PHE A 33 -33.25 -42.42 -43.04
N PHE A 34 -34.59 -42.38 -42.93
CA PHE A 34 -35.41 -42.31 -41.72
C PHE A 34 -35.32 -43.57 -40.87
N VAL A 35 -35.33 -43.45 -39.53
CA VAL A 35 -36.13 -44.32 -38.64
C VAL A 35 -36.59 -43.52 -37.42
N ALA A 36 -37.90 -43.47 -37.21
CA ALA A 36 -38.60 -42.98 -36.02
C ALA A 36 -39.17 -44.17 -35.22
N LEU A 37 -39.65 -43.89 -33.99
CA LEU A 37 -40.27 -44.77 -32.96
C LEU A 37 -39.25 -45.24 -31.90
N LEU A 38 -39.47 -45.13 -30.58
CA LEU A 38 -40.72 -45.15 -29.81
C LEU A 38 -40.74 -44.13 -28.66
N ALA A 39 -41.93 -43.60 -28.41
CA ALA A 39 -42.34 -43.03 -27.12
C ALA A 39 -42.79 -44.15 -26.18
N VAL A 40 -42.29 -44.15 -24.94
CA VAL A 40 -42.91 -44.85 -23.81
C VAL A 40 -43.04 -43.84 -22.67
N VAL A 41 -44.29 -43.56 -22.32
CA VAL A 41 -44.71 -42.73 -21.19
C VAL A 41 -44.69 -43.61 -19.94
N LEU A 42 -43.90 -43.24 -18.94
CA LEU A 42 -44.14 -43.64 -17.55
C LEU A 42 -44.02 -42.39 -16.68
N HIS A 43 -45.14 -42.03 -16.07
CA HIS A 43 -45.24 -41.15 -14.90
C HIS A 43 -44.67 -41.92 -13.69
N ASP A 44 -43.74 -41.32 -12.95
CA ASP A 44 -43.94 -41.09 -11.52
C ASP A 44 -42.84 -40.16 -10.92
N SER A 45 -43.31 -39.04 -10.38
CA SER A 45 -42.85 -38.39 -9.15
C SER A 45 -41.36 -38.41 -8.78
N PHE A 46 -40.62 -37.36 -9.18
CA PHE A 46 -39.46 -36.90 -8.40
C PHE A 46 -39.43 -35.37 -8.31
N VAL A 47 -39.75 -34.87 -7.12
CA VAL A 47 -39.60 -33.48 -6.70
C VAL A 47 -38.15 -33.26 -6.26
N ALA A 48 -37.63 -32.06 -6.56
CA ALA A 48 -36.34 -31.50 -6.12
C ALA A 48 -35.09 -31.91 -6.92
N PHE A 49 -34.73 -31.07 -7.89
CA PHE A 49 -33.47 -30.30 -7.94
C PHE A 49 -33.45 -29.49 -9.25
N HIS A 50 -34.14 -28.35 -9.27
CA HIS A 50 -33.96 -27.34 -10.32
C HIS A 50 -32.68 -26.54 -10.04
N GLY A 51 -31.53 -27.20 -10.19
CA GLY A 51 -30.26 -26.52 -10.43
C GLY A 51 -30.12 -26.32 -11.93
N HIS A 52 -30.76 -25.26 -12.45
CA HIS A 52 -30.47 -24.80 -13.80
C HIS A 52 -28.98 -24.43 -13.84
N LEU A 53 -28.17 -25.30 -14.45
CA LEU A 53 -26.94 -24.92 -15.10
C LEU A 53 -27.29 -23.93 -16.20
N CYS A 54 -27.47 -22.67 -15.82
CA CYS A 54 -27.17 -21.57 -16.73
C CYS A 54 -25.66 -21.62 -16.93
N HIS A 55 -25.24 -22.44 -17.91
CA HIS A 55 -24.08 -22.11 -18.71
C HIS A 55 -24.41 -20.75 -19.37
N PHE A 56 -24.15 -19.66 -18.64
CA PHE A 56 -23.75 -18.45 -19.32
C PHE A 56 -22.41 -18.82 -19.95
N ALA A 57 -22.47 -19.24 -21.22
CA ALA A 57 -21.40 -18.89 -22.12
C ALA A 57 -21.35 -17.36 -22.02
N GLU A 58 -20.41 -16.87 -21.21
CA GLU A 58 -20.05 -15.47 -21.19
C GLU A 58 -19.65 -15.17 -22.62
N ALA A 59 -20.57 -14.54 -23.37
CA ALA A 59 -20.17 -13.82 -24.55
C ALA A 59 -19.04 -12.92 -24.07
N ALA A 60 -17.81 -13.17 -24.53
CA ALA A 60 -16.65 -12.37 -24.20
C ALA A 60 -16.97 -10.92 -24.58
N GLY A 61 -17.48 -10.18 -23.58
CA GLY A 61 -17.96 -8.84 -23.75
C GLY A 61 -16.78 -7.97 -24.11
N HIS A 62 -16.98 -7.05 -25.06
CA HIS A 62 -16.01 -6.05 -25.48
C HIS A 62 -15.72 -4.99 -24.39
N GLN A 63 -15.74 -5.38 -23.12
CA GLN A 63 -15.61 -4.51 -21.97
C GLN A 63 -14.25 -4.75 -21.30
N GLY A 64 -13.48 -3.69 -21.06
CA GLY A 64 -12.19 -3.79 -20.37
C GLY A 64 -12.34 -4.42 -18.98
N SER A 65 -11.24 -4.95 -18.43
CA SER A 65 -11.25 -5.59 -17.11
C SER A 65 -9.89 -5.53 -16.42
N CYS A 66 -9.91 -5.59 -15.08
CA CYS A 66 -8.72 -5.70 -14.24
C CYS A 66 -8.77 -7.03 -13.47
N THR A 67 -7.70 -7.82 -13.56
CA THR A 67 -7.61 -9.14 -12.94
C THR A 67 -6.28 -9.33 -12.21
N SER A 68 -6.28 -10.03 -11.08
CA SER A 68 -5.03 -10.42 -10.40
C SER A 68 -4.51 -11.73 -11.02
N GLN A 69 -3.19 -11.86 -11.24
CA GLN A 69 -2.59 -13.09 -11.77
C GLN A 69 -2.51 -14.21 -10.72
N GLY A 70 -3.66 -14.62 -10.19
CA GLY A 70 -3.77 -15.57 -9.08
C GLY A 70 -3.79 -14.90 -7.71
N THR A 71 -4.12 -15.68 -6.67
CA THR A 71 -4.43 -15.18 -5.33
C THR A 71 -3.22 -14.59 -4.59
N SER A 72 -2.00 -15.00 -4.93
CA SER A 72 -0.75 -14.60 -4.27
C SER A 72 0.19 -13.76 -5.14
N SER A 73 -0.19 -13.44 -6.38
CA SER A 73 0.67 -12.67 -7.27
C SER A 73 0.60 -11.18 -6.93
N PRO A 74 1.75 -10.47 -6.89
CA PRO A 74 1.78 -9.02 -6.74
C PRO A 74 1.26 -8.30 -8.00
N MET A 75 1.17 -9.02 -9.13
CA MET A 75 0.81 -8.48 -10.44
C MET A 75 -0.71 -8.43 -10.67
N GLN A 76 -1.15 -7.26 -11.10
CA GLN A 76 -2.50 -6.99 -11.59
C GLN A 76 -2.44 -6.60 -13.06
N VAL A 77 -3.29 -7.22 -13.88
CA VAL A 77 -3.37 -6.96 -15.32
C VAL A 77 -4.71 -6.31 -15.62
N CYS A 78 -4.64 -5.08 -16.12
CA CYS A 78 -5.79 -4.32 -16.59
C CYS A 78 -5.75 -4.22 -18.11
N THR A 79 -6.78 -4.73 -18.78
CA THR A 79 -6.93 -4.61 -20.24
C THR A 79 -7.94 -3.51 -20.53
N CYS A 80 -7.49 -2.45 -21.19
CA CYS A 80 -8.33 -1.33 -21.59
C CYS A 80 -8.78 -1.48 -23.04
N ILE A 81 -10.09 -1.43 -23.27
CA ILE A 81 -10.68 -1.41 -24.61
C ILE A 81 -11.32 -0.03 -24.79
N VAL A 82 -10.81 0.72 -25.77
CA VAL A 82 -11.32 2.05 -26.11
C VAL A 82 -12.69 1.90 -26.77
N PRO A 83 -13.77 2.49 -26.22
CA PRO A 83 -15.10 2.40 -26.79
C PRO A 83 -15.21 3.21 -28.08
N GLU A 84 -16.21 2.88 -28.90
CA GLU A 84 -16.53 3.64 -30.10
C GLU A 84 -17.30 4.94 -29.77
N GLN A 85 -17.48 5.82 -30.76
CA GLN A 85 -18.36 7.00 -30.70
C GLN A 85 -18.03 8.07 -29.63
N GLY A 86 -16.79 8.14 -29.16
CA GLY A 86 -16.38 9.18 -28.21
C GLY A 86 -16.81 8.92 -26.76
N GLU A 87 -17.30 7.72 -26.45
CA GLU A 87 -17.70 7.34 -25.09
C GLU A 87 -16.48 7.19 -24.15
N THR A 88 -16.73 7.09 -22.84
CA THR A 88 -15.67 6.83 -21.87
C THR A 88 -16.01 5.61 -21.02
N SER A 89 -15.14 4.59 -21.06
CA SER A 89 -15.19 3.45 -20.15
C SER A 89 -14.30 3.70 -18.93
N ASN A 90 -14.74 3.25 -17.76
CA ASN A 90 -14.03 3.46 -16.50
C ASN A 90 -13.78 2.13 -15.79
N HIS A 91 -12.56 1.94 -15.32
CA HIS A 91 -12.11 0.80 -14.54
C HIS A 91 -11.36 1.30 -13.30
N ALA A 92 -11.33 0.51 -12.24
CA ALA A 92 -10.62 0.83 -11.02
C ALA A 92 -9.62 -0.29 -10.66
N VAL A 93 -8.47 0.09 -10.14
CA VAL A 93 -7.46 -0.84 -9.63
C VAL A 93 -6.75 -0.23 -8.42
N VAL A 94 -6.38 -1.09 -7.46
CA VAL A 94 -5.70 -0.67 -6.24
C VAL A 94 -4.30 -1.23 -6.23
N VAL A 95 -3.29 -0.38 -6.18
CA VAL A 95 -1.89 -0.75 -5.96
C VAL A 95 -1.59 -0.64 -4.47
N SER A 96 -1.30 -1.78 -3.84
CA SER A 96 -1.03 -1.89 -2.40
C SER A 96 0.33 -2.52 -2.12
N ALA A 97 0.68 -2.72 -0.85
CA ALA A 97 1.92 -3.41 -0.49
C ALA A 97 1.96 -4.86 -1.00
N GLU A 98 0.81 -5.54 -1.04
CA GLU A 98 0.67 -6.93 -1.47
C GLU A 98 0.51 -7.04 -2.98
N LYS A 99 -0.22 -6.09 -3.59
CA LYS A 99 -0.47 -6.02 -5.04
C LYS A 99 0.20 -4.81 -5.64
N ASN A 100 1.53 -4.82 -5.61
CA ASN A 100 2.34 -3.64 -5.89
C ASN A 100 2.81 -3.54 -7.36
N GLN A 101 2.31 -4.40 -8.24
CA GLN A 101 2.60 -4.40 -9.67
C GLN A 101 1.31 -4.25 -10.49
N LEU A 102 1.37 -3.41 -11.51
CA LEU A 102 0.25 -3.12 -12.40
C LEU A 102 0.74 -3.15 -13.86
N MET A 103 0.03 -3.90 -14.70
CA MET A 103 0.20 -3.92 -16.14
C MET A 103 -1.07 -3.36 -16.79
N ALA A 104 -0.98 -2.17 -17.38
CA ALA A 104 -2.05 -1.54 -18.12
C ALA A 104 -1.86 -1.81 -19.62
N LYS A 105 -2.71 -2.69 -20.18
CA LYS A 105 -2.65 -3.09 -21.60
C LYS A 105 -3.57 -2.21 -22.43
N CYS A 106 -3.04 -1.69 -23.53
CA CYS A 106 -3.80 -0.99 -24.55
C CYS A 106 -3.97 -1.89 -25.78
N ALA A 107 -5.11 -1.78 -26.46
CA ALA A 107 -5.33 -2.50 -27.70
C ALA A 107 -4.42 -1.96 -28.81
N ILE A 108 -4.06 -2.82 -29.78
CA ILE A 108 -3.27 -2.42 -30.95
C ILE A 108 -3.97 -1.26 -31.68
N GLY A 109 -3.22 -0.22 -32.01
CA GLY A 109 -3.74 0.99 -32.66
C GLY A 109 -4.31 2.04 -31.71
N THR A 110 -4.18 1.83 -30.39
CA THR A 110 -4.47 2.84 -29.36
C THR A 110 -3.18 3.26 -28.67
N VAL A 111 -3.17 4.45 -28.07
CA VAL A 111 -2.03 5.00 -27.31
C VAL A 111 -2.40 5.17 -25.85
N THR A 112 -1.39 5.26 -24.97
CA THR A 112 -1.63 5.52 -23.54
C THR A 112 -2.23 6.91 -23.32
N LEU A 113 -2.95 7.06 -22.23
CA LEU A 113 -3.40 8.34 -21.69
C LEU A 113 -2.77 8.51 -20.30
N PRO A 114 -1.94 9.54 -20.06
CA PRO A 114 -1.38 10.47 -21.04
C PRO A 114 -0.48 9.77 -22.09
N VAL A 115 -0.31 10.41 -23.25
CA VAL A 115 0.59 9.89 -24.31
C VAL A 115 2.04 9.86 -23.82
N ASP A 116 2.41 10.82 -22.98
CA ASP A 116 3.77 10.95 -22.44
C ASP A 116 4.00 10.14 -21.14
N LEU A 117 3.12 9.18 -20.81
CA LEU A 117 3.15 8.40 -19.56
C LEU A 117 4.55 7.83 -19.26
N MET A 118 5.17 7.19 -20.24
CA MET A 118 6.46 6.52 -20.08
C MET A 118 7.66 7.46 -20.33
N GLU A 119 7.53 8.42 -21.24
CA GLU A 119 8.64 9.33 -21.58
C GLU A 119 8.87 10.36 -20.47
N LYS A 120 7.79 10.97 -19.96
CA LYS A 120 7.85 12.06 -18.97
C LYS A 120 7.46 11.61 -17.57
N GLN A 121 7.04 10.35 -17.38
CA GLN A 121 6.65 9.82 -16.07
C GLN A 121 5.53 10.66 -15.44
N VAL A 122 4.52 10.97 -16.25
CA VAL A 122 3.36 11.79 -15.87
C VAL A 122 2.07 10.98 -15.91
N VAL A 123 1.12 11.35 -15.07
CA VAL A 123 -0.21 10.73 -14.98
C VAL A 123 -1.30 11.79 -14.97
N CYS A 124 -2.55 11.39 -15.19
CA CYS A 124 -3.69 12.30 -15.06
C CYS A 124 -4.06 12.48 -13.59
N PRO A 125 -4.37 13.71 -13.14
CA PRO A 125 -4.90 13.93 -11.80
C PRO A 125 -6.23 13.18 -11.61
N ALA A 126 -6.46 12.70 -10.39
CA ALA A 126 -7.76 12.19 -9.99
C ALA A 126 -8.85 13.28 -10.10
N GLY A 127 -10.10 12.87 -10.32
CA GLY A 127 -11.25 13.79 -10.40
C GLY A 127 -11.33 14.62 -11.69
N MET A 128 -10.49 14.33 -12.68
CA MET A 128 -10.60 14.92 -14.01
C MET A 128 -11.98 14.68 -14.63
N THR A 129 -12.58 15.72 -15.18
CA THR A 129 -13.90 15.65 -15.82
C THR A 129 -13.83 15.45 -17.33
N ASP A 130 -12.74 15.88 -17.96
CA ASP A 130 -12.53 15.79 -19.41
C ASP A 130 -11.20 15.06 -19.71
N PRO A 131 -11.23 13.83 -20.24
CA PRO A 131 -10.03 13.08 -20.59
C PRO A 131 -9.11 13.79 -21.60
N GLN A 132 -9.68 14.68 -22.44
CA GLN A 132 -8.90 15.44 -23.42
C GLN A 132 -7.94 16.42 -22.75
N SER A 133 -8.26 16.88 -21.52
CA SER A 133 -7.39 17.77 -20.77
C SER A 133 -6.11 17.09 -20.26
N CYS A 134 -5.90 15.79 -20.54
CA CYS A 134 -4.74 15.02 -20.10
C CYS A 134 -3.97 14.32 -21.22
N VAL A 135 -4.25 14.59 -22.48
CA VAL A 135 -3.64 13.81 -23.57
C VAL A 135 -2.11 14.02 -23.60
N SER A 136 -1.63 15.26 -23.59
CA SER A 136 -0.21 15.61 -23.40
C SER A 136 0.00 17.14 -23.51
N PRO A 137 1.03 17.72 -22.86
CA PRO A 137 1.49 17.45 -21.49
C PRO A 137 0.75 18.34 -20.47
N SER A 138 -0.06 19.28 -20.96
CA SER A 138 -0.91 20.14 -20.13
C SER A 138 -1.94 19.29 -19.38
N GLY A 139 -2.21 19.67 -18.13
CA GLY A 139 -3.17 18.98 -17.27
C GLY A 139 -2.69 17.64 -16.67
N THR A 140 -1.42 17.27 -16.90
CA THR A 140 -0.78 16.11 -16.24
C THR A 140 -0.08 16.50 -14.94
N ILE A 141 0.19 15.52 -14.09
CA ILE A 141 1.01 15.68 -12.87
C ILE A 141 2.19 14.69 -12.89
N PRO A 142 3.35 15.05 -12.30
CA PRO A 142 4.46 14.11 -12.18
C PRO A 142 4.08 12.90 -11.31
N PHE A 143 4.27 11.69 -11.81
CA PHE A 143 3.91 10.47 -11.07
C PHE A 143 4.67 10.38 -9.73
N ALA A 144 5.95 10.73 -9.72
CA ALA A 144 6.78 10.72 -8.51
C ALA A 144 6.24 11.62 -7.39
N SER A 145 5.40 12.63 -7.70
CA SER A 145 4.76 13.48 -6.68
C SER A 145 3.70 12.76 -5.84
N LEU A 146 3.25 11.58 -6.29
CA LEU A 146 2.27 10.73 -5.59
C LEU A 146 2.95 9.66 -4.72
N LEU A 147 4.27 9.56 -4.78
CA LEU A 147 5.07 8.58 -4.05
C LEU A 147 5.79 9.23 -2.87
N SER A 148 6.42 8.41 -2.03
CA SER A 148 7.13 8.91 -0.85
C SER A 148 8.42 8.15 -0.59
N GLY A 149 9.24 8.66 0.33
CA GLY A 149 10.49 8.02 0.73
C GLY A 149 11.61 8.03 -0.32
N ASP A 150 12.74 7.47 0.07
CA ASP A 150 13.93 7.44 -0.76
C ASP A 150 13.73 6.58 -2.02
N GLY A 151 14.25 7.06 -3.15
CA GLY A 151 14.12 6.36 -4.44
C GLY A 151 12.77 6.53 -5.13
N ALA A 152 11.84 7.33 -4.58
CA ALA A 152 10.54 7.59 -5.21
C ALA A 152 10.65 8.10 -6.66
N SER A 153 11.66 8.94 -6.95
CA SER A 153 11.93 9.46 -8.29
C SER A 153 12.45 8.42 -9.29
N ALA A 154 12.89 7.25 -8.81
CA ALA A 154 13.34 6.15 -9.66
C ALA A 154 12.21 5.14 -9.98
N VAL A 155 11.05 5.27 -9.32
CA VAL A 155 9.87 4.45 -9.63
C VAL A 155 9.23 4.99 -10.90
N ALA A 156 9.12 4.14 -11.91
CA ALA A 156 8.74 4.54 -13.25
C ALA A 156 7.76 3.54 -13.91
N TRP A 157 6.95 4.07 -14.81
CA TRP A 157 6.24 3.32 -15.83
C TRP A 157 7.20 2.88 -16.92
N VAL A 158 7.19 1.60 -17.24
CA VAL A 158 8.06 0.98 -18.25
C VAL A 158 7.19 0.35 -19.33
N GLY A 159 7.58 0.54 -20.59
CA GLY A 159 6.90 -0.09 -21.73
C GLY A 159 7.21 -1.58 -21.82
N ASP A 160 6.18 -2.36 -22.13
CA ASP A 160 6.26 -3.76 -22.53
C ASP A 160 5.71 -3.89 -23.95
N GLU A 161 6.62 -3.87 -24.93
CA GLU A 161 6.29 -3.95 -26.36
C GLU A 161 5.65 -5.28 -26.74
N VAL A 162 5.99 -6.38 -26.05
CA VAL A 162 5.45 -7.71 -26.34
C VAL A 162 3.96 -7.77 -25.99
N ASN A 163 3.59 -7.14 -24.87
CA ASN A 163 2.23 -7.13 -24.37
C ASN A 163 1.42 -5.89 -24.74
N TYR A 164 2.01 -4.92 -25.45
CA TYR A 164 1.45 -3.60 -25.73
C TYR A 164 0.93 -2.93 -24.45
N ALA A 165 1.80 -2.91 -23.43
CA ALA A 165 1.41 -2.52 -22.08
C ALA A 165 2.37 -1.51 -21.46
N ALA A 166 1.85 -0.73 -20.51
CA ALA A 166 2.66 0.03 -19.56
C ALA A 166 2.67 -0.72 -18.22
N VAL A 167 3.85 -0.94 -17.66
CA VAL A 167 4.06 -1.69 -16.43
C VAL A 167 4.57 -0.76 -15.34
N LEU A 168 3.96 -0.84 -14.17
CA LEU A 168 4.34 -0.13 -12.96
C LEU A 168 4.66 -1.13 -11.86
N GLN A 169 5.77 -0.92 -11.15
CA GLN A 169 6.07 -1.59 -9.90
C GLN A 169 6.38 -0.55 -8.84
N VAL A 170 5.57 -0.49 -7.78
CA VAL A 170 5.78 0.44 -6.66
C VAL A 170 6.41 -0.32 -5.49
N PRO A 171 7.66 -0.04 -5.10
CA PRO A 171 8.21 -0.65 -3.89
C PRO A 171 7.40 -0.25 -2.65
N LYS A 172 7.30 -1.14 -1.66
CA LYS A 172 6.47 -0.94 -0.45
C LYS A 172 6.84 0.35 0.30
N GLN A 173 8.13 0.66 0.38
CA GLN A 173 8.64 1.86 1.03
C GLN A 173 8.25 3.16 0.30
N ASN A 174 7.93 3.06 -0.99
CA ASN A 174 7.57 4.21 -1.82
C ASN A 174 6.07 4.49 -1.91
N LEU A 175 5.24 3.62 -1.33
CA LEU A 175 3.83 3.90 -1.14
C LEU A 175 3.64 5.16 -0.28
N PRO A 176 2.64 5.99 -0.61
CA PRO A 176 2.41 7.25 0.08
C PRO A 176 1.99 7.03 1.54
N PRO A 177 2.11 8.05 2.41
CA PRO A 177 1.61 8.00 3.77
C PRO A 177 0.09 8.16 3.84
N VAL A 178 -0.59 8.57 2.77
CA VAL A 178 -2.06 8.65 2.68
C VAL A 178 -2.49 8.04 1.36
N ASP A 179 -3.73 7.54 1.29
CA ASP A 179 -4.26 7.01 0.04
C ASP A 179 -4.22 8.13 -1.04
N LYS A 180 -3.65 7.84 -2.21
CA LYS A 180 -3.57 8.78 -3.34
C LYS A 180 -4.22 8.14 -4.56
N GLU A 181 -4.69 8.97 -5.48
CA GLU A 181 -5.35 8.52 -6.70
C GLU A 181 -4.82 9.26 -7.92
N PHE A 182 -4.81 8.56 -9.05
CA PHE A 182 -4.53 9.13 -10.35
C PHE A 182 -5.23 8.32 -11.43
N ILE A 183 -5.22 8.85 -12.65
CA ILE A 183 -5.81 8.19 -13.81
C ILE A 183 -4.73 7.94 -14.86
N VAL A 184 -4.75 6.73 -15.43
CA VAL A 184 -4.08 6.41 -16.69
C VAL A 184 -5.10 5.74 -17.60
N GLY A 185 -4.74 5.40 -18.83
CA GLY A 185 -5.68 4.73 -19.71
C GLY A 185 -5.18 4.53 -21.12
N CYS A 186 -6.14 4.33 -22.02
CA CYS A 186 -5.90 4.26 -23.44
C CYS A 186 -6.84 5.20 -24.18
N THR A 187 -6.36 5.78 -25.27
CA THR A 187 -7.11 6.69 -26.13
C THR A 187 -6.83 6.39 -27.61
N GLN A 188 -7.77 6.74 -28.47
CA GLN A 188 -7.60 6.69 -29.91
C GLN A 188 -8.29 7.90 -30.54
N GLU A 189 -7.58 8.58 -31.46
CA GLU A 189 -8.12 9.74 -32.16
C GLU A 189 -9.43 9.39 -32.89
N GLY A 190 -10.44 10.25 -32.75
CA GLY A 190 -11.77 10.05 -33.32
C GLY A 190 -12.62 8.96 -32.63
N LYS A 191 -12.14 8.38 -31.52
CA LYS A 191 -12.88 7.45 -30.68
C LYS A 191 -12.96 7.95 -29.24
N GLY A 192 -13.42 7.07 -28.35
CA GLY A 192 -13.56 7.34 -26.93
C GLY A 192 -12.28 7.19 -26.12
N HIS A 193 -12.47 7.02 -24.81
CA HIS A 193 -11.42 6.82 -23.82
C HIS A 193 -11.70 5.58 -22.99
N CYS A 194 -10.63 4.88 -22.61
CA CYS A 194 -10.70 3.88 -21.56
C CYS A 194 -9.83 4.35 -20.40
N LEU A 195 -10.46 4.63 -19.26
CA LEU A 195 -9.81 5.19 -18.09
C LEU A 195 -9.64 4.13 -17.01
N LEU A 196 -8.44 4.10 -16.44
CA LEU A 196 -8.07 3.30 -15.29
C LEU A 196 -7.80 4.25 -14.12
N HIS A 197 -8.74 4.28 -13.17
CA HIS A 197 -8.61 4.95 -11.89
C HIS A 197 -7.73 4.09 -10.99
N VAL A 198 -6.51 4.55 -10.75
CA VAL A 198 -5.52 3.85 -9.94
C VAL A 198 -5.49 4.48 -8.55
N THR A 199 -5.85 3.69 -7.55
CA THR A 199 -5.65 4.04 -6.14
C THR A 199 -4.31 3.48 -5.68
N LEU A 200 -3.41 4.34 -5.19
CA LEU A 200 -2.24 3.96 -4.41
C LEU A 200 -2.67 3.87 -2.95
N SER A 201 -2.76 2.67 -2.41
CA SER A 201 -2.97 2.50 -0.97
C SER A 201 -1.79 3.05 -0.20
N ALA A 202 -2.10 3.74 0.90
CA ALA A 202 -1.08 4.17 1.84
C ALA A 202 -0.29 2.98 2.36
N ARG A 203 0.98 3.21 2.69
CA ARG A 203 1.76 2.22 3.43
C ARG A 203 1.16 1.99 4.83
N ALA A 204 1.45 0.83 5.40
CA ALA A 204 1.25 0.62 6.84
C ALA A 204 2.21 1.53 7.63
N SER A 205 1.74 2.04 8.76
CA SER A 205 2.64 2.60 9.76
C SER A 205 3.57 1.50 10.26
N SER A 206 4.82 1.83 10.51
CA SER A 206 5.85 0.86 10.81
C SER A 206 6.70 1.29 11.99
N LYS A 207 7.25 0.29 12.69
CA LYS A 207 8.27 0.48 13.71
C LYS A 207 9.55 -0.20 13.25
N ASP A 208 10.62 0.56 13.20
CA ASP A 208 11.99 0.05 13.07
C ASP A 208 12.78 0.45 14.31
N SER A 209 13.03 -0.51 15.20
CA SER A 209 13.69 -0.29 16.49
C SER A 209 13.01 0.82 17.31
N GLN A 210 13.70 1.94 17.54
CA GLN A 210 13.23 3.15 18.26
C GLN A 210 12.57 4.20 17.35
N THR A 211 12.37 3.90 16.07
CA THR A 211 11.72 4.80 15.11
C THR A 211 10.34 4.29 14.74
N VAL A 212 9.32 5.13 14.89
CA VAL A 212 7.98 4.87 14.34
C VAL A 212 7.73 5.82 13.17
N THR A 213 7.43 5.25 12.01
CA THR A 213 7.04 6.00 10.82
C THR A 213 5.55 5.85 10.58
N CYS A 214 4.83 6.96 10.67
CA CYS A 214 3.38 7.00 10.56
C CYS A 214 2.90 7.21 9.12
N ALA A 215 1.76 6.59 8.84
CA ALA A 215 0.90 6.77 7.68
C ALA A 215 -0.56 6.84 8.17
N TYR A 216 -1.50 7.19 7.28
CA TYR A 216 -2.87 7.58 7.64
C TYR A 216 -3.93 7.06 6.68
N GLY A 217 -3.60 6.14 5.78
CA GLY A 217 -4.62 5.46 4.98
C GLY A 217 -5.57 4.64 5.84
N SER A 218 -6.65 4.18 5.23
CA SER A 218 -7.73 3.44 5.93
C SER A 218 -7.26 2.17 6.64
N ALA A 219 -6.19 1.55 6.15
CA ALA A 219 -5.58 0.34 6.73
C ALA A 219 -4.21 0.59 7.38
N SER A 220 -3.74 1.84 7.46
CA SER A 220 -2.36 2.14 7.88
C SER A 220 -2.07 1.85 9.36
N ASN A 221 -3.07 1.99 10.23
CA ASN A 221 -2.90 1.93 11.69
C ASN A 221 -3.78 0.86 12.33
N ALA A 222 -3.62 -0.39 11.92
CA ALA A 222 -4.31 -1.52 12.54
C ALA A 222 -3.89 -1.76 14.00
N ASP A 223 -2.63 -1.46 14.32
CA ASP A 223 -2.03 -1.72 15.63
C ASP A 223 -1.45 -0.45 16.27
N VAL A 224 -1.44 -0.41 17.60
CA VAL A 224 -0.70 0.59 18.38
C VAL A 224 0.79 0.21 18.40
N HIS A 225 1.65 1.14 18.01
CA HIS A 225 3.10 0.92 18.05
C HIS A 225 3.62 1.08 19.48
N ARG A 226 4.24 0.03 20.02
CA ARG A 226 4.86 0.07 21.36
C ARG A 226 6.37 0.18 21.26
N VAL A 227 6.92 1.19 21.93
CA VAL A 227 8.37 1.47 21.99
C VAL A 227 8.81 1.59 23.44
N THR A 228 9.94 1.00 23.77
CA THR A 228 10.57 1.13 25.09
C THR A 228 11.72 2.13 25.00
N VAL A 229 11.74 3.10 25.90
CA VAL A 229 12.84 4.06 26.07
C VAL A 229 13.48 3.78 27.42
N SER A 230 14.79 3.55 27.43
CA SER A 230 15.54 3.11 28.62
C SER A 230 16.88 3.83 28.75
N PRO A 231 17.57 3.77 29.90
CA PRO A 231 18.91 4.34 30.02
C PRO A 231 19.92 3.80 28.98
N LYS A 232 19.71 2.57 28.49
CA LYS A 232 20.54 1.96 27.43
C LYS A 232 20.17 2.45 26.03
N ASP A 233 18.87 2.69 25.81
CA ASP A 233 18.30 3.16 24.55
C ASP A 233 17.48 4.43 24.82
N PRO A 234 18.14 5.59 25.06
CA PRO A 234 17.49 6.76 25.63
C PRO A 234 16.75 7.62 24.60
N THR A 235 16.69 7.15 23.35
CA THR A 235 16.18 7.91 22.21
C THR A 235 14.95 7.26 21.63
N PHE A 236 14.01 8.08 21.15
CA PHE A 236 12.84 7.65 20.39
C PHE A 236 12.61 8.63 19.24
N THR A 237 12.32 8.12 18.05
CA THR A 237 12.00 8.93 16.87
C THR A 237 10.56 8.69 16.43
N LEU A 238 9.80 9.76 16.31
CA LEU A 238 8.48 9.78 15.67
C LEU A 238 8.62 10.48 14.32
N ASP A 239 8.23 9.81 13.24
CA ASP A 239 8.16 10.38 11.90
C ASP A 239 6.71 10.45 11.43
N CYS A 240 6.13 11.63 11.43
CA CYS A 240 4.77 11.86 10.93
C CYS A 240 4.70 11.95 9.40
N SER A 241 5.81 11.85 8.66
CA SER A 241 5.85 12.09 7.21
C SER A 241 5.36 13.52 6.83
N SER A 242 5.39 13.88 5.55
CA SER A 242 4.90 15.18 5.06
C SER A 242 3.41 15.44 5.31
N ASP A 243 2.60 14.38 5.25
CA ASP A 243 1.14 14.49 5.31
C ASP A 243 0.60 14.38 6.74
N GLY A 244 1.46 14.44 7.75
CA GLY A 244 1.08 14.24 9.15
C GLY A 244 1.45 15.38 10.08
N ILE A 245 0.70 15.51 11.16
CA ILE A 245 0.95 16.42 12.27
C ILE A 245 1.01 15.67 13.60
N MET A 246 1.97 16.06 14.44
CA MET A 246 2.25 15.46 15.74
C MET A 246 1.08 15.63 16.71
N GLN A 247 0.88 14.64 17.58
CA GLN A 247 -0.17 14.58 18.59
C GLN A 247 0.41 14.20 19.97
N PRO A 248 -0.04 14.83 21.07
CA PRO A 248 -0.97 15.96 21.10
C PRO A 248 -0.37 17.21 20.43
N ALA A 249 -1.16 18.26 20.16
CA ALA A 249 -0.64 19.48 19.55
C ALA A 249 0.53 20.11 20.34
N SER A 250 0.52 19.87 21.66
CA SER A 250 1.55 20.27 22.63
C SER A 250 2.57 19.16 22.95
N PHE A 251 2.82 18.21 22.03
CA PHE A 251 3.64 16.99 22.26
C PHE A 251 5.06 17.25 22.81
N THR A 252 5.61 18.46 22.66
CA THR A 252 6.92 18.82 23.23
C THR A 252 6.86 19.18 24.72
N THR A 253 5.68 19.16 25.32
CA THR A 253 5.46 19.50 26.74
C THR A 253 4.45 18.59 27.41
N SER A 254 3.52 18.02 26.65
CA SER A 254 2.41 17.22 27.14
C SER A 254 2.27 15.91 26.38
N TYR A 255 1.63 14.92 27.01
CA TYR A 255 1.35 13.61 26.44
C TYR A 255 -0.09 13.19 26.77
N CYS A 256 -0.59 12.14 26.10
CA CYS A 256 -1.87 11.53 26.48
C CYS A 256 -1.64 10.31 27.38
N PRO A 257 -2.46 10.09 28.42
CA PRO A 257 -2.28 8.94 29.31
C PRO A 257 -2.51 7.62 28.56
N ALA A 258 -1.69 6.60 28.85
CA ALA A 258 -1.77 5.27 28.21
C ALA A 258 -3.07 4.49 28.50
N THR A 259 -3.88 4.95 29.45
CA THR A 259 -5.19 4.38 29.76
C THR A 259 -6.33 4.93 28.89
N GLY A 260 -6.07 5.98 28.10
CA GLY A 260 -7.05 6.63 27.23
C GLY A 260 -6.66 6.60 25.76
N PRO A 261 -7.48 7.21 24.88
CA PRO A 261 -7.13 7.39 23.48
C PRO A 261 -6.09 8.49 23.29
N LEU A 262 -5.36 8.44 22.18
CA LEU A 262 -4.58 9.59 21.72
C LEU A 262 -5.54 10.69 21.26
N GLN A 263 -5.38 11.90 21.80
CA GLN A 263 -6.22 13.05 21.50
C GLN A 263 -5.34 14.26 21.14
N GLU A 264 -5.96 15.25 20.51
CA GLU A 264 -5.27 16.49 20.13
C GLU A 264 -4.89 17.35 21.33
N ASN A 265 -5.77 17.40 22.32
CA ASN A 265 -5.58 18.14 23.54
C ASN A 265 -5.42 17.14 24.68
N CYS A 266 -4.20 17.01 25.16
CA CYS A 266 -3.87 16.23 26.35
C CYS A 266 -3.04 17.10 27.29
N ASP A 267 -3.37 17.06 28.58
CA ASP A 267 -2.86 18.01 29.57
C ASP A 267 -1.78 17.45 30.49
N GLU A 268 -1.56 16.13 30.47
CA GLU A 268 -0.53 15.47 31.26
C GLU A 268 0.86 15.94 30.84
N LYS A 269 1.69 16.36 31.80
CA LYS A 269 2.99 17.01 31.52
C LYS A 269 4.14 16.04 31.69
N TYR A 270 5.11 16.07 30.77
CA TYR A 270 6.34 15.29 30.95
C TYR A 270 7.08 15.65 32.24
N ALA A 271 7.05 16.93 32.66
CA ALA A 271 7.62 17.38 33.92
C ALA A 271 7.03 16.71 35.17
N SER A 272 5.85 16.10 35.09
CA SER A 272 5.24 15.34 36.20
C SER A 272 5.81 13.92 36.35
N ILE A 273 6.43 13.39 35.29
CA ILE A 273 6.95 12.02 35.24
C ILE A 273 8.46 11.94 35.00
N LEU A 274 9.09 13.02 34.53
CA LEU A 274 10.52 13.12 34.24
C LEU A 274 11.08 14.32 34.99
N GLN A 275 11.96 14.05 35.95
CA GLN A 275 12.59 15.12 36.74
C GLN A 275 13.49 15.98 35.85
N GLY A 276 13.40 17.30 35.99
CA GLY A 276 14.24 18.23 35.21
C GLY A 276 13.90 18.28 33.72
N TYR A 277 12.72 17.79 33.34
CA TYR A 277 12.25 17.82 31.96
C TYR A 277 12.40 19.21 31.32
N SER A 278 12.91 19.22 30.09
CA SER A 278 12.94 20.38 29.21
C SER A 278 12.30 20.01 27.87
N SER A 279 11.53 20.93 27.29
CA SER A 279 10.97 20.74 25.94
C SER A 279 12.07 20.57 24.88
N SER A 280 13.30 21.02 25.16
CA SER A 280 14.48 20.81 24.30
C SER A 280 14.92 19.35 24.17
N TRP A 281 14.36 18.44 24.97
CA TRP A 281 14.57 16.99 24.81
C TRP A 281 13.89 16.45 23.55
N TRP A 282 12.91 17.19 23.02
CA TRP A 282 12.35 16.95 21.70
C TRP A 282 13.06 17.81 20.66
N GLN A 283 13.75 17.16 19.73
CA GLN A 283 14.33 17.80 18.56
C GLN A 283 13.40 17.60 17.37
N VAL A 284 12.77 18.67 16.92
CA VAL A 284 11.83 18.65 15.80
C VAL A 284 12.57 19.04 14.53
N SER A 285 12.43 18.23 13.48
CA SER A 285 12.96 18.52 12.15
C SER A 285 11.85 18.37 11.11
N GLN A 286 11.62 19.43 10.36
CA GLN A 286 10.69 19.46 9.24
C GLN A 286 11.49 19.80 7.98
N ALA A 287 11.66 18.82 7.10
CA ALA A 287 12.43 18.99 5.88
C ALA A 287 11.82 18.13 4.77
N GLY A 288 11.44 18.79 3.67
CA GLY A 288 10.89 18.12 2.48
C GLY A 288 9.72 17.21 2.82
N THR A 289 9.91 15.91 2.64
CA THR A 289 8.90 14.86 2.85
C THR A 289 8.85 14.30 4.28
N SER A 290 9.61 14.89 5.22
CA SER A 290 9.74 14.39 6.60
C SER A 290 9.28 15.41 7.64
N ASN A 291 8.54 14.90 8.63
CA ASN A 291 8.12 15.65 9.83
C ASN A 291 8.48 14.80 11.05
N LYS A 292 9.72 14.94 11.51
CA LYS A 292 10.33 14.08 12.52
C LYS A 292 10.48 14.78 13.86
N ALA A 293 10.29 14.06 14.94
CA ALA A 293 10.62 14.49 16.29
C ALA A 293 11.41 13.40 17.00
N VAL A 294 12.55 13.77 17.58
CA VAL A 294 13.40 12.87 18.34
C VAL A 294 13.33 13.25 19.82
N LEU A 295 12.82 12.36 20.65
CA LEU A 295 12.93 12.45 22.10
C LEU A 295 14.26 11.87 22.54
N THR A 296 15.00 12.59 23.36
CA THR A 296 16.19 12.07 24.06
C THR A 296 16.05 12.37 25.55
N ILE A 297 15.97 11.32 26.38
CA ILE A 297 15.95 11.46 27.83
C ILE A 297 17.39 11.37 28.33
N PRO A 298 17.93 12.40 29.03
CA PRO A 298 19.25 12.30 29.62
C PRO A 298 19.33 11.12 30.61
N HIS A 299 20.48 10.45 30.64
CA HIS A 299 20.68 9.21 31.38
C HIS A 299 20.26 9.28 32.85
N ASP A 300 20.53 10.41 33.52
CA ASP A 300 20.27 10.59 34.95
C ASP A 300 18.85 11.09 35.26
N ASN A 301 18.02 11.28 34.23
CA ASN A 301 16.68 11.85 34.33
C ASN A 301 15.56 10.84 34.04
N PHE A 302 15.89 9.55 33.96
CA PHE A 302 14.89 8.49 33.92
C PHE A 302 14.11 8.41 35.25
N PRO A 303 12.81 8.09 35.20
CA PRO A 303 11.98 8.05 36.39
C PRO A 303 12.40 6.91 37.35
N GLU A 304 12.02 7.00 38.61
CA GLU A 304 12.24 5.91 39.57
C GLU A 304 11.34 4.69 39.30
N ALA A 305 10.13 4.94 38.77
CA ALA A 305 9.16 3.91 38.41
C ALA A 305 8.80 4.02 36.93
N GLN A 306 8.51 2.88 36.29
CA GLN A 306 8.10 2.83 34.88
C GLN A 306 6.90 3.74 34.61
N LYS A 307 6.95 4.47 33.49
CA LYS A 307 5.87 5.35 33.03
C LYS A 307 5.46 4.96 31.61
N LYS A 308 4.17 5.12 31.31
CA LYS A 308 3.62 4.88 29.99
C LYS A 308 2.87 6.11 29.51
N VAL A 309 3.17 6.53 28.29
CA VAL A 309 2.57 7.72 27.67
C VAL A 309 2.20 7.43 26.22
N LEU A 310 1.20 8.15 25.70
CA LEU A 310 0.84 8.12 24.29
C LEU A 310 1.23 9.42 23.61
N VAL A 311 1.79 9.25 22.42
CA VAL A 311 2.02 10.28 21.41
C VAL A 311 1.64 9.70 20.05
N GLY A 312 1.68 10.50 19.00
CA GLY A 312 1.47 9.96 17.67
C GLY A 312 1.29 11.02 16.62
N CYS A 313 0.59 10.67 15.55
CA CYS A 313 0.37 11.55 14.41
C CYS A 313 -1.04 11.38 13.86
N LYS A 314 -1.62 12.47 13.36
CA LYS A 314 -2.83 12.45 12.52
C LYS A 314 -2.53 13.05 11.15
N ALA A 315 -3.37 12.75 10.16
CA ALA A 315 -3.29 13.42 8.86
C ALA A 315 -3.42 14.95 9.02
N SER A 316 -2.59 15.70 8.29
CA SER A 316 -2.56 17.17 8.32
C SER A 316 -3.78 17.80 7.65
N THR A 317 -4.42 17.07 6.74
CA THR A 317 -5.66 17.45 6.07
C THR A 317 -6.75 16.45 6.40
N ALA A 318 -8.00 16.91 6.38
CA ALA A 318 -9.15 16.03 6.59
C ALA A 318 -9.30 15.10 5.37
N ILE A 319 -8.93 13.84 5.53
CA ILE A 319 -9.02 12.81 4.48
C ILE A 319 -10.08 11.80 4.91
N PRO A 320 -11.03 11.42 4.03
CA PRO A 320 -12.01 10.38 4.34
C PRO A 320 -11.33 9.09 4.78
N ASN A 321 -11.86 8.46 5.82
CA ASN A 321 -11.35 7.19 6.38
C ASN A 321 -9.89 7.24 6.85
N SER A 322 -9.31 8.43 7.08
CA SER A 322 -7.95 8.51 7.60
C SER A 322 -7.87 7.92 9.01
N THR A 323 -6.79 7.22 9.29
CA THR A 323 -6.56 6.59 10.60
C THR A 323 -5.52 7.35 11.43
N LEU A 324 -5.63 7.24 12.76
CA LEU A 324 -4.73 7.89 13.71
C LEU A 324 -3.55 6.95 14.04
N CYS A 325 -2.32 7.41 13.83
CA CYS A 325 -1.12 6.68 14.22
C CYS A 325 -0.86 6.89 15.70
N THR A 326 -1.04 5.83 16.51
CA THR A 326 -0.86 5.89 17.97
C THR A 326 0.39 5.15 18.39
N VAL A 327 1.20 5.80 19.23
CA VAL A 327 2.45 5.26 19.76
C VAL A 327 2.41 5.27 21.28
N GLU A 328 2.55 4.09 21.89
CA GLU A 328 2.73 3.92 23.33
C GLU A 328 4.22 3.85 23.65
N LEU A 329 4.72 4.87 24.35
CA LEU A 329 6.07 4.88 24.89
C LEU A 329 6.06 4.31 26.30
N THR A 330 6.89 3.30 26.54
CA THR A 330 7.22 2.80 27.88
C THR A 330 8.58 3.34 28.29
N ILE A 331 8.60 4.26 29.24
CA ILE A 331 9.82 4.83 29.81
C ILE A 331 10.18 4.00 31.04
N THR A 332 11.32 3.30 31.02
CA THR A 332 11.74 2.41 32.11
C THR A 332 12.31 3.18 33.29
N SER A 333 12.44 2.51 34.44
CA SER A 333 13.12 3.08 35.60
C SER A 333 14.63 3.26 35.36
N SER A 334 15.24 4.18 36.12
CA SER A 334 16.69 4.41 36.14
C SER A 334 17.51 3.22 36.67
N SER A 335 16.92 2.36 37.52
CA SER A 335 17.56 1.13 37.99
C SER A 335 17.17 -0.07 37.12
N PRO A 336 18.13 -0.95 36.74
CA PRO A 336 17.79 -2.27 36.23
C PRO A 336 17.11 -3.03 37.37
N SER A 337 15.86 -3.42 37.17
CA SER A 337 15.12 -4.22 38.14
C SER A 337 15.82 -5.57 38.35
N SER A 338 16.69 -5.65 39.36
CA SER A 338 17.26 -6.88 39.90
C SER A 338 16.21 -7.57 40.76
N ALA A 339 15.16 -8.09 40.11
CA ALA A 339 14.23 -9.01 40.73
C ALA A 339 14.88 -10.41 40.83
N TRP A 340 15.87 -10.55 41.72
CA TRP A 340 16.43 -11.84 42.11
C TRP A 340 16.51 -11.90 43.64
N PHE A 341 15.47 -12.48 44.22
CA PHE A 341 15.42 -13.24 45.47
C PHE A 341 16.35 -12.80 46.61
N LEU A 342 15.80 -12.05 47.57
CA LEU A 342 16.26 -12.12 48.95
C LEU A 342 15.87 -13.50 49.52
N SER A 343 16.75 -14.49 49.35
CA SER A 343 16.74 -15.71 50.15
C SER A 343 17.10 -15.34 51.59
N LEU A 344 16.09 -15.17 52.44
CA LEU A 344 16.24 -15.16 53.90
C LEU A 344 16.76 -16.54 54.35
N SER A 345 18.06 -16.69 54.47
CA SER A 345 18.67 -17.82 55.17
C SER A 345 18.42 -17.66 56.66
N VAL A 346 17.35 -18.28 57.16
CA VAL A 346 17.11 -18.44 58.60
C VAL A 346 18.22 -19.33 59.17
N THR A 347 19.12 -18.75 59.94
CA THR A 347 20.10 -19.48 60.74
C THR A 347 19.39 -20.15 61.90
N MET A 348 19.14 -21.46 61.79
CA MET A 348 18.63 -22.27 62.90
C MET A 348 19.79 -22.55 63.87
N THR A 349 19.80 -21.87 65.02
CA THR A 349 20.70 -22.18 66.14
C THR A 349 20.21 -23.45 66.84
N LEU A 350 20.94 -24.56 66.73
CA LEU A 350 20.76 -25.72 67.62
C LEU A 350 21.30 -25.37 69.02
N ALA A 351 20.40 -25.36 70.00
CA ALA A 351 20.77 -25.35 71.41
C ALA A 351 21.18 -26.77 71.83
N VAL A 352 22.42 -26.93 72.30
CA VAL A 352 22.91 -28.14 72.94
C VAL A 352 22.44 -28.12 74.40
N ALA A 353 21.49 -28.98 74.75
CA ALA A 353 21.16 -29.27 76.14
C ALA A 353 21.67 -30.68 76.47
N GLY A 354 22.74 -30.74 77.26
CA GLY A 354 23.17 -31.96 77.91
C GLY A 354 22.22 -32.32 79.06
N ALA A 355 21.90 -33.59 79.20
CA ALA A 355 21.39 -34.15 80.44
C ALA A 355 22.01 -35.54 80.66
N VAL A 356 22.88 -35.58 81.66
CA VAL A 356 23.47 -36.76 82.29
C VAL A 356 22.41 -37.37 83.20
N SER A 357 22.14 -38.67 83.15
CA SER A 357 21.77 -39.46 84.33
C SER A 357 21.70 -40.96 84.09
N SER A 358 22.11 -41.64 85.16
CA SER A 358 22.58 -43.01 85.34
C SER A 358 21.45 -44.01 85.64
N LEU A 359 21.87 -45.27 85.91
CA LEU A 359 21.16 -46.40 86.59
C LEU A 359 20.49 -47.40 85.61
N VAL A 360 20.67 -48.72 85.66
CA VAL A 360 21.30 -49.70 86.57
C VAL A 360 21.90 -50.82 85.70
#